data_AF-A0A3M7R3K6-F1
#
_entry.id   AF-A0A3M7R3K6-F1
#
_cell.length_a   1.000
_cell.length_b   1.000
_cell.length_c   1.000
_cell.angle_alpha   90.00
_cell.angle_beta   90.00
_cell.angle_gamma   90.00
#
_symmetry.space_group_name_H-M   'P 1'
#
loop_
_entity.id
_entity.type
_entity.pdbx_description
1 polymer ?
#
loop_
_entity_poly.entity_id
_entity_poly.type
_entity_poly.pdbx_seq_one_letter_code
_entity_poly.pdbx_strand_id
1 'polypeptide(L)'
;MIIDANLTSSKMWSEVQFNLKSSIESADSARKFCAYCGLEDAALLGRCYGCQMIYYCSQEHQYLDWMEKHMPKCAELEWASLCQIMESIPIDLSPVYCNLAWSSDRVATWTDWFELRSDLVESVRQLSKTIHQEVFTNKSVILNCREPQLGDILDGILARVTQIMSFPITIGSTLKSLNISPESKPLCIHILYPPQELFDDLVANFVSGQTEDLDFCVKKKFYEILNMFPESGNSIEFVLISTNCYLNTANFDQSANAELIDWSKLVQSPVLKKDFDLLRSKRSVVLSGWQGSYANYIKYACKNSDGFLEPDLVVAFDPTFTKSAHQLITDWTDELKIVLTSNYSCLFTFSDKLELDKAFNLLNAFQTNVVACQPNQFSSLMFRQSDPTQPNNVHSANGYFILLKGFSNRNGSEFKQKTADFFSSFFVLIKSSQNGNL
;
A
#
# COMPACT_ATOMS: atom_id res chain seq x y z
N MET A 1 -21.87 1.34 -2.38
CA MET A 1 -22.72 2.54 -2.32
C MET A 1 -21.86 3.69 -1.85
N ILE A 2 -21.49 4.62 -2.74
CA ILE A 2 -20.52 5.69 -2.48
C ILE A 2 -21.26 6.89 -1.87
N ILE A 3 -20.80 7.41 -0.72
CA ILE A 3 -21.34 8.64 -0.13
C ILE A 3 -20.76 9.84 -0.88
N ASP A 4 -21.55 10.43 -1.77
CA ASP A 4 -21.29 11.77 -2.33
C ASP A 4 -21.59 12.81 -1.23
N ALA A 5 -20.71 13.81 -1.09
CA ALA A 5 -20.91 14.94 -0.19
C ALA A 5 -22.23 15.70 -0.43
N ASN A 6 -22.88 15.50 -1.59
CA ASN A 6 -24.09 16.23 -1.98
C ASN A 6 -25.40 15.41 -2.03
N LEU A 7 -25.40 14.09 -1.84
CA LEU A 7 -26.62 13.29 -1.97
C LEU A 7 -26.62 12.09 -1.03
N THR A 8 -27.43 12.14 0.04
CA THR A 8 -27.72 10.94 0.84
C THR A 8 -29.17 10.92 1.31
N SER A 9 -29.87 9.81 1.07
CA SER A 9 -31.22 9.57 1.58
C SER A 9 -31.16 8.78 2.89
N SER A 10 -32.19 8.89 3.75
CA SER A 10 -32.24 8.15 5.03
C SER A 10 -32.07 6.63 4.87
N LYS A 11 -32.54 6.04 3.77
CA LYS A 11 -32.36 4.60 3.48
C LYS A 11 -30.88 4.23 3.28
N MET A 12 -30.10 5.15 2.75
CA MET A 12 -28.67 4.99 2.48
C MET A 12 -27.87 4.87 3.78
N TRP A 13 -28.15 5.74 4.76
CA TRP A 13 -27.44 5.75 6.04
C TRP A 13 -27.71 4.52 6.89
N SER A 14 -28.96 4.01 6.89
CA SER A 14 -29.28 2.76 7.57
C SER A 14 -28.49 1.56 7.05
N GLU A 15 -28.25 1.49 5.73
CA GLU A 15 -27.42 0.44 5.13
C GLU A 15 -25.94 0.61 5.50
N VAL A 16 -25.43 1.85 5.50
CA VAL A 16 -24.06 2.15 5.98
C VAL A 16 -23.88 1.72 7.43
N GLN A 17 -24.84 2.05 8.31
CA GLN A 17 -24.84 1.64 9.72
C GLN A 17 -24.82 0.11 9.86
N PHE A 18 -25.64 -0.60 9.08
CA PHE A 18 -25.70 -2.07 9.10
C PHE A 18 -24.38 -2.71 8.65
N ASN A 19 -23.83 -2.25 7.52
CA ASN A 19 -22.58 -2.77 6.98
C ASN A 19 -21.40 -2.47 7.93
N LEU A 20 -21.33 -1.25 8.48
CA LEU A 20 -20.31 -0.88 9.45
C LEU A 20 -20.34 -1.79 10.68
N LYS A 21 -21.53 -2.03 11.24
CA LYS A 21 -21.70 -2.94 12.38
C LYS A 21 -21.19 -4.34 12.06
N SER A 22 -21.59 -4.89 10.91
CA SER A 22 -21.15 -6.22 10.45
C SER A 22 -19.63 -6.31 10.30
N SER A 23 -19.00 -5.30 9.69
CA SER A 23 -17.54 -5.23 9.53
C SER A 23 -16.81 -5.18 10.87
N ILE A 24 -17.29 -4.37 11.82
CA ILE A 24 -16.71 -4.29 13.17
C ILE A 24 -16.84 -5.62 13.90
N GLU A 25 -18.02 -6.26 13.89
CA GLU A 25 -18.26 -7.55 14.54
C GLU A 25 -17.39 -8.67 13.95
N SER A 26 -17.21 -8.68 12.63
CA SER A 26 -16.33 -9.63 11.94
C SER A 26 -14.87 -9.44 12.35
N ALA A 27 -14.36 -8.21 12.30
CA ALA A 27 -13.00 -7.90 12.72
C ALA A 27 -12.76 -8.19 14.21
N ASP A 28 -13.76 -7.91 15.05
CA ASP A 28 -13.70 -8.17 16.48
C ASP A 28 -13.68 -9.66 16.82
N SER A 29 -14.41 -10.47 16.05
CA SER A 29 -14.41 -11.93 16.18
C SER A 29 -13.06 -12.54 15.83
N ALA A 30 -12.38 -12.00 14.80
CA ALA A 30 -11.06 -12.50 14.37
C ALA A 30 -9.95 -12.33 15.41
N ARG A 31 -10.12 -11.41 16.38
CA ARG A 31 -9.15 -11.09 17.43
C ARG A 31 -9.58 -11.56 18.82
N LYS A 32 -10.62 -12.40 18.90
CA LYS A 32 -11.27 -12.80 20.16
C LYS A 32 -10.54 -13.97 20.85
N PHE A 33 -9.31 -13.72 21.28
CA PHE A 33 -8.49 -14.65 22.04
C PHE A 33 -7.60 -13.90 23.04
N CYS A 34 -7.12 -14.55 24.10
CA CYS A 34 -6.24 -13.90 25.06
C CYS A 34 -4.87 -13.61 24.43
N ALA A 35 -4.48 -12.33 24.35
CA ALA A 35 -3.21 -11.90 23.75
C ALA A 35 -1.94 -12.40 24.47
N TYR A 36 -2.10 -12.91 25.70
CA TYR A 36 -1.01 -13.49 26.49
C TYR A 36 -0.91 -15.01 26.35
N CYS A 37 -2.01 -15.75 26.61
CA CYS A 37 -1.98 -17.22 26.64
C CYS A 37 -2.65 -17.91 25.44
N GLY A 38 -3.28 -17.17 24.53
CA GLY A 38 -3.96 -17.72 23.36
C GLY A 38 -5.34 -18.34 23.62
N LEU A 39 -5.90 -18.24 24.82
CA LEU A 39 -7.22 -18.80 25.13
C LEU A 39 -8.34 -18.16 24.27
N GLU A 40 -9.11 -18.97 23.55
CA GLU A 40 -10.20 -18.53 22.67
C GLU A 40 -11.60 -18.54 23.33
N ASP A 41 -11.69 -18.85 24.63
CA ASP A 41 -12.97 -18.92 25.34
C ASP A 41 -13.59 -17.52 25.53
N ALA A 42 -14.42 -17.14 24.56
CA ALA A 42 -15.12 -15.88 24.46
C ALA A 42 -15.91 -15.47 25.72
N ALA A 43 -16.35 -16.41 26.56
CA ALA A 43 -17.11 -16.10 27.78
C ALA A 43 -16.22 -15.53 28.90
N LEU A 44 -14.91 -15.79 28.84
CA LEU A 44 -13.94 -15.40 29.87
C LEU A 44 -13.09 -14.19 29.47
N LEU A 45 -13.22 -13.70 28.24
CA LEU A 45 -12.37 -12.64 27.72
C LEU A 45 -12.93 -11.24 28.01
N GLY A 46 -12.15 -10.46 28.76
CA GLY A 46 -12.30 -9.01 28.89
C GLY A 46 -11.42 -8.26 27.89
N ARG A 47 -11.67 -6.95 27.72
CA ARG A 47 -10.90 -6.09 26.81
C ARG A 47 -9.99 -5.13 27.55
N CYS A 48 -8.93 -4.69 26.88
CA CYS A 48 -8.21 -3.51 27.32
C CYS A 48 -9.14 -2.29 27.33
N TYR A 49 -9.24 -1.62 28.49
CA TYR A 49 -10.08 -0.43 28.65
C TYR A 49 -9.66 0.75 27.77
N GLY A 50 -8.37 0.88 27.46
CA GLY A 50 -7.84 1.95 26.61
C GLY A 50 -8.20 1.73 25.14
N CYS A 51 -7.55 0.75 24.50
CA CYS A 51 -7.69 0.56 23.06
C CYS A 51 -8.94 -0.19 22.60
N GLN A 52 -9.58 -0.99 23.47
CA GLN A 52 -10.69 -1.89 23.11
C GLN A 52 -10.40 -2.93 22.02
N MET A 53 -9.15 -3.04 21.54
CA MET A 53 -8.73 -3.94 20.46
C MET A 53 -8.11 -5.25 20.93
N ILE A 54 -7.72 -5.34 22.20
CA ILE A 54 -6.99 -6.49 22.76
C ILE A 54 -7.81 -7.17 23.85
N TYR A 55 -7.75 -8.50 23.87
CA TYR A 55 -8.49 -9.35 24.79
C TYR A 55 -7.60 -10.10 25.77
N TYR A 56 -8.10 -10.30 26.98
CA TYR A 56 -7.43 -11.04 28.05
C TYR A 56 -8.43 -11.88 28.83
N CYS A 57 -8.04 -13.09 29.21
CA CYS A 57 -8.88 -13.96 30.06
C CYS A 57 -8.81 -13.59 31.55
N SER A 58 -7.88 -12.71 31.95
CA SER A 58 -7.72 -12.25 33.32
C SER A 58 -6.99 -10.90 33.39
N GLN A 59 -7.15 -10.19 34.50
CA GLN A 59 -6.41 -8.95 34.79
C GLN A 59 -4.90 -9.22 34.94
N GLU A 60 -4.51 -10.40 35.41
CA GLU A 60 -3.11 -10.82 35.52
C GLU A 60 -2.45 -10.90 34.14
N HIS A 61 -3.09 -11.57 33.16
CA HIS A 61 -2.59 -11.62 31.79
C HIS A 61 -2.53 -10.25 31.12
N GLN A 62 -3.49 -9.37 31.42
CA GLN A 62 -3.43 -7.99 30.98
C GLN A 62 -2.21 -7.27 31.59
N TYR A 63 -1.96 -7.42 32.88
CA TYR A 63 -0.82 -6.78 33.54
C TYR A 63 0.53 -7.24 32.98
N LEU A 64 0.68 -8.56 32.77
CA LEU A 64 1.90 -9.14 32.18
C LEU A 64 2.13 -8.62 30.76
N ASP A 65 1.09 -8.69 29.90
CA ASP A 65 1.17 -8.18 28.53
C ASP A 65 1.41 -6.66 28.48
N TRP A 66 0.78 -5.91 29.40
CA TRP A 66 0.94 -4.46 29.53
C TRP A 66 2.38 -4.07 29.81
N MET A 67 3.03 -4.75 30.76
CA MET A 67 4.43 -4.51 31.13
C MET A 67 5.41 -4.91 30.02
N GLU A 68 5.12 -5.99 29.28
CA GLU A 68 6.03 -6.51 28.26
C GLU A 68 5.94 -5.76 26.93
N LYS A 69 4.72 -5.51 26.41
CA LYS A 69 4.54 -5.06 25.03
C LYS A 69 3.32 -4.19 24.74
N HIS A 70 2.23 -4.28 25.52
CA HIS A 70 0.99 -3.58 25.16
C HIS A 70 1.00 -2.08 25.52
N MET A 71 1.57 -1.67 26.66
CA MET A 71 1.58 -0.27 27.10
C MET A 71 2.02 0.73 26.00
N PRO A 72 3.17 0.55 25.30
CA PRO A 72 3.58 1.49 24.25
C PRO A 72 2.69 1.44 22.99
N LYS A 73 1.88 0.40 22.83
CA LYS A 73 1.04 0.15 21.65
C LYS A 73 -0.43 0.46 21.84
N CYS A 74 -0.89 0.63 23.08
CA CYS A 74 -2.30 0.85 23.38
C CYS A 74 -2.88 2.07 22.65
N ALA A 75 -2.16 3.20 22.60
CA ALA A 75 -2.63 4.39 21.88
C ALA A 75 -2.65 4.18 20.35
N GLU A 76 -1.64 3.51 19.79
CA GLU A 76 -1.60 3.19 18.36
C GLU A 76 -2.75 2.22 17.97
N LEU A 77 -3.09 1.28 18.85
CA LEU A 77 -4.21 0.35 18.67
C LEU A 77 -5.57 1.05 18.79
N GLU A 78 -5.71 2.01 19.70
CA GLU A 78 -6.89 2.85 19.79
C GLU A 78 -7.12 3.60 18.47
N TRP A 79 -6.06 4.19 17.92
CA TRP A 79 -6.11 4.84 16.62
C TRP A 79 -6.41 3.86 15.48
N ALA A 80 -5.79 2.67 15.48
CA ALA A 80 -6.09 1.63 14.49
C ALA A 80 -7.55 1.15 14.53
N SER A 81 -8.16 1.12 15.72
CA SER A 81 -9.60 0.84 15.89
C SER A 81 -10.44 1.86 15.12
N LEU A 82 -10.13 3.15 15.27
CA LEU A 82 -10.80 4.22 14.56
C LEU A 82 -10.55 4.14 13.05
N CYS A 83 -9.32 3.88 12.61
CA CYS A 83 -9.00 3.68 11.20
C CYS A 83 -9.85 2.56 10.58
N GLN A 84 -10.01 1.43 11.26
CA GLN A 84 -10.85 0.31 10.82
C GLN A 84 -12.32 0.70 10.66
N ILE A 85 -12.86 1.49 11.60
CA ILE A 85 -14.22 2.03 11.51
C ILE A 85 -14.34 2.93 10.27
N MET A 86 -13.40 3.87 10.08
CA MET A 86 -13.43 4.83 8.99
C MET A 86 -13.25 4.19 7.61
N GLU A 87 -12.43 3.15 7.51
CA GLU A 87 -12.23 2.35 6.31
C GLU A 87 -13.52 1.63 5.89
N SER A 88 -14.34 1.22 6.87
CA SER A 88 -15.61 0.53 6.64
C SER A 88 -16.75 1.46 6.19
N ILE A 89 -16.58 2.78 6.28
CA ILE A 89 -17.57 3.76 5.80
C ILE A 89 -17.30 4.02 4.31
N PRO A 90 -18.29 3.87 3.41
CA PRO A 90 -18.04 4.03 1.98
C PRO A 90 -18.06 5.50 1.55
N ILE A 91 -16.98 6.22 1.84
CA ILE A 91 -16.80 7.65 1.51
C ILE A 91 -16.26 7.81 0.10
N ASP A 92 -16.85 8.71 -0.70
CA ASP A 92 -16.22 9.14 -1.94
C ASP A 92 -15.05 10.08 -1.67
N LEU A 93 -13.83 9.63 -1.95
CA LEU A 93 -12.64 10.48 -1.93
C LEU A 93 -12.21 10.90 -3.34
N SER A 94 -13.03 10.64 -4.37
CA SER A 94 -12.78 11.08 -5.75
C SER A 94 -12.52 12.59 -5.94
N PRO A 95 -13.12 13.49 -5.13
CA PRO A 95 -12.79 14.92 -5.17
C PRO A 95 -11.36 15.27 -4.71
N VAL A 96 -10.70 14.38 -3.96
CA VAL A 96 -9.32 14.60 -3.47
C VAL A 96 -8.34 14.71 -4.64
N TYR A 97 -8.57 13.94 -5.71
CA TYR A 97 -7.69 13.79 -6.87
C TYR A 97 -7.89 14.82 -7.99
N CYS A 98 -8.46 15.98 -7.66
CA CYS A 98 -8.67 17.04 -8.65
C CYS A 98 -7.78 18.23 -8.31
N ASN A 99 -6.98 18.66 -9.28
CA ASN A 99 -6.22 19.91 -9.27
C ASN A 99 -5.15 20.01 -8.15
N LEU A 100 -4.31 19.00 -7.94
CA LEU A 100 -3.09 19.26 -7.17
C LEU A 100 -2.16 20.17 -7.98
N ALA A 101 -1.71 21.25 -7.35
CA ALA A 101 -0.51 21.97 -7.76
C ALA A 101 0.56 21.66 -6.72
N TRP A 102 1.30 20.54 -6.88
CA TRP A 102 2.47 20.22 -6.05
C TRP A 102 3.66 21.18 -6.32
N SER A 103 3.40 22.32 -6.94
CA SER A 103 4.37 23.27 -7.46
C SER A 103 5.04 24.07 -6.34
N SER A 104 5.49 23.41 -5.28
CA SER A 104 6.37 24.05 -4.32
C SER A 104 7.31 23.05 -3.66
N ASP A 105 8.53 23.50 -3.44
CA ASP A 105 9.55 22.88 -2.59
C ASP A 105 9.15 22.95 -1.10
N ARG A 106 7.88 23.30 -0.80
CA ARG A 106 7.34 23.61 0.54
C ARG A 106 6.54 22.45 1.14
N VAL A 107 6.31 21.36 0.41
CA VAL A 107 5.61 20.19 0.95
C VAL A 107 6.63 19.16 1.43
N ALA A 108 6.91 19.14 2.72
CA ALA A 108 7.81 18.17 3.35
C ALA A 108 7.07 17.12 4.17
N THR A 109 5.86 17.45 4.63
CA THR A 109 5.05 16.64 5.55
C THR A 109 3.57 16.63 5.15
N TRP A 110 2.78 15.73 5.77
CA TRP A 110 1.32 15.78 5.66
C TRP A 110 0.72 17.09 6.14
N THR A 111 1.29 17.73 7.16
CA THR A 111 0.84 19.04 7.66
C THR A 111 0.92 20.09 6.56
N ASP A 112 2.08 20.21 5.90
CA ASP A 112 2.25 21.15 4.78
C ASP A 112 1.26 20.86 3.64
N TRP A 113 1.03 19.57 3.36
CA TRP A 113 0.11 19.15 2.31
C TRP A 113 -1.34 19.53 2.62
N PHE A 114 -1.79 19.30 3.85
CA PHE A 114 -3.14 19.68 4.29
C PHE A 114 -3.32 21.20 4.37
N GLU A 115 -2.28 21.96 4.71
CA GLU A 115 -2.32 23.43 4.68
C GLU A 115 -2.49 23.97 3.26
N LEU A 116 -1.79 23.39 2.28
CA LEU A 116 -1.99 23.72 0.86
C LEU A 116 -3.37 23.30 0.34
N ARG A 117 -4.00 22.32 0.99
CA ARG A 117 -5.32 21.78 0.65
C ARG A 117 -6.38 22.14 1.69
N SER A 118 -6.37 23.38 2.17
CA SER A 118 -7.37 23.86 3.15
C SER A 118 -8.80 23.73 2.63
N ASP A 119 -9.00 23.79 1.32
CA ASP A 119 -10.28 23.53 0.62
C ASP A 119 -10.79 22.11 0.86
N LEU A 120 -9.90 21.12 0.73
CA LEU A 120 -10.19 19.73 1.00
C LEU A 120 -10.46 19.52 2.49
N VAL A 121 -9.61 20.08 3.36
CA VAL A 121 -9.76 19.94 4.82
C VAL A 121 -11.11 20.50 5.29
N GLU A 122 -11.57 21.62 4.73
CA GLU A 122 -12.90 22.16 5.03
C GLU A 122 -14.02 21.26 4.51
N SER A 123 -13.87 20.70 3.30
CA SER A 123 -14.83 19.75 2.73
C SER A 123 -14.96 18.48 3.59
N VAL A 124 -13.83 17.92 4.03
CA VAL A 124 -13.79 16.77 4.95
C VAL A 124 -14.37 17.14 6.31
N ARG A 125 -14.10 18.34 6.82
CA ARG A 125 -14.71 18.85 8.06
C ARG A 125 -16.22 18.89 7.96
N GLN A 126 -16.78 19.32 6.84
CA GLN A 126 -18.22 19.31 6.65
C GLN A 126 -18.78 17.89 6.57
N LEU A 127 -18.11 16.99 5.83
CA LEU A 127 -18.49 15.58 5.74
C LEU A 127 -18.45 14.88 7.10
N SER A 128 -17.45 15.17 7.94
CA SER A 128 -17.31 14.59 9.29
C SER A 128 -18.52 14.89 10.17
N LYS A 129 -19.11 16.09 10.05
CA LYS A 129 -20.34 16.47 10.78
C LYS A 129 -21.53 15.63 10.33
N THR A 130 -21.69 15.45 9.01
CA THR A 130 -22.75 14.60 8.45
C THR A 130 -22.61 13.17 8.92
N ILE A 131 -21.42 12.58 8.82
CA ILE A 131 -21.17 11.20 9.28
C ILE A 131 -21.43 11.05 10.78
N HIS A 132 -20.97 12.00 11.59
CA HIS A 132 -21.24 11.99 13.02
C HIS A 132 -22.74 11.96 13.32
N GLN A 133 -23.52 12.82 12.66
CA GLN A 133 -24.97 12.91 12.84
C GLN A 133 -25.72 11.67 12.35
N GLU A 134 -25.37 11.17 11.17
CA GLU A 134 -26.13 10.14 10.47
C GLU A 134 -25.70 8.71 10.84
N VAL A 135 -24.45 8.50 11.26
CA VAL A 135 -23.91 7.15 11.55
C VAL A 135 -23.75 6.92 13.05
N PHE A 136 -23.12 7.86 13.75
CA PHE A 136 -22.63 7.61 15.12
C PHE A 136 -23.58 8.03 16.24
N THR A 137 -24.64 8.81 15.94
CA THR A 137 -25.70 9.09 16.93
C THR A 137 -26.46 7.84 17.35
N ASN A 138 -26.46 6.80 16.53
CA ASN A 138 -27.03 5.49 16.85
C ASN A 138 -26.00 4.60 17.54
N LYS A 139 -26.06 4.54 18.87
CA LYS A 139 -25.13 3.74 19.70
C LYS A 139 -25.13 2.24 19.40
N SER A 140 -26.13 1.71 18.70
CA SER A 140 -26.17 0.29 18.31
C SER A 140 -25.18 -0.08 17.18
N VAL A 141 -24.61 0.91 16.48
CA VAL A 141 -23.71 0.72 15.33
C VAL A 141 -22.28 0.41 15.78
N ILE A 142 -21.85 1.07 16.86
CA ILE A 142 -20.52 0.95 17.47
C ILE A 142 -20.57 0.15 18.77
N LEU A 143 -21.50 -0.81 18.86
CA LEU A 143 -21.43 -1.85 19.88
C LEU A 143 -19.99 -2.35 19.89
N ASN A 144 -19.36 -2.38 21.07
CA ASN A 144 -18.00 -2.86 21.22
C ASN A 144 -16.89 -1.94 20.66
N CYS A 145 -17.13 -0.65 20.46
CA CYS A 145 -16.10 0.34 20.14
C CYS A 145 -16.25 1.59 21.00
N ARG A 146 -15.16 2.37 21.13
CA ARG A 146 -15.25 3.74 21.66
C ARG A 146 -16.04 4.60 20.67
N GLU A 147 -16.94 5.43 21.19
CA GLU A 147 -17.70 6.39 20.38
C GLU A 147 -16.77 7.47 19.79
N PRO A 148 -16.60 7.53 18.45
CA PRO A 148 -15.76 8.52 17.83
C PRO A 148 -16.31 9.93 18.03
N GLN A 149 -15.48 10.85 18.52
CA GLN A 149 -15.81 12.26 18.56
C GLN A 149 -15.71 12.87 17.16
N LEU A 150 -16.26 14.07 16.97
CA LEU A 150 -16.19 14.77 15.69
C LEU A 150 -14.74 14.96 15.18
N GLY A 151 -13.80 15.25 16.09
CA GLY A 151 -12.38 15.33 15.76
C GLY A 151 -11.80 14.00 15.29
N ASP A 152 -12.15 12.90 15.98
CA ASP A 152 -11.74 11.54 15.60
C ASP A 152 -12.21 11.22 14.17
N ILE A 153 -13.46 11.55 13.82
CA ILE A 153 -14.00 11.32 12.47
C ILE A 153 -13.26 12.15 11.42
N LEU A 154 -13.01 13.44 11.71
CA LEU A 154 -12.23 14.31 10.82
C LEU A 154 -10.84 13.71 10.54
N ASP A 155 -10.10 13.40 11.60
CA ASP A 155 -8.74 12.88 11.49
C ASP A 155 -8.72 11.51 10.79
N GLY A 156 -9.72 10.67 11.05
CA GLY A 156 -9.85 9.37 10.43
C GLY A 156 -10.16 9.42 8.93
N ILE A 157 -10.96 10.39 8.46
CA ILE A 157 -11.17 10.62 7.03
C ILE A 157 -9.89 11.18 6.38
N LEU A 158 -9.21 12.13 7.04
CA LEU A 158 -7.92 12.64 6.55
C LEU A 158 -6.86 11.53 6.49
N ALA A 159 -6.86 10.59 7.43
CA ALA A 159 -5.99 9.43 7.38
C ALA A 159 -6.25 8.59 6.11
N ARG A 160 -7.52 8.35 5.74
CA ARG A 160 -7.84 7.68 4.46
C ARG A 160 -7.32 8.45 3.25
N VAL A 161 -7.37 9.77 3.29
CA VAL A 161 -6.72 10.60 2.26
C VAL A 161 -5.22 10.33 2.22
N THR A 162 -4.53 10.29 3.36
CA THR A 162 -3.09 10.00 3.39
C THR A 162 -2.75 8.60 2.86
N GLN A 163 -3.57 7.59 3.14
CA GLN A 163 -3.38 6.23 2.65
C GLN A 163 -3.38 6.16 1.13
N ILE A 164 -4.34 6.86 0.52
CA ILE A 164 -4.48 7.00 -0.92
C ILE A 164 -3.30 7.77 -1.53
N MET A 165 -2.94 8.90 -0.92
CA MET A 165 -1.97 9.85 -1.47
C MET A 165 -0.52 9.50 -1.15
N SER A 166 -0.27 8.64 -0.15
CA SER A 166 1.06 8.23 0.28
C SER A 166 1.88 7.66 -0.87
N PHE A 167 1.26 6.80 -1.68
CA PHE A 167 1.90 6.18 -2.84
C PHE A 167 2.37 7.20 -3.90
N PRO A 168 1.49 8.01 -4.53
CA PRO A 168 1.92 8.91 -5.58
C PRO A 168 2.89 9.99 -5.06
N ILE A 169 2.69 10.46 -3.83
CA ILE A 169 3.58 11.46 -3.20
C ILE A 169 4.97 10.89 -2.95
N THR A 170 5.07 9.65 -2.46
CA THR A 170 6.38 9.01 -2.22
C THR A 170 7.15 8.85 -3.54
N ILE A 171 6.47 8.45 -4.63
CA ILE A 171 7.07 8.36 -5.96
C ILE A 171 7.53 9.75 -6.45
N GLY A 172 6.65 10.75 -6.43
CA GLY A 172 6.97 12.10 -6.92
C GLY A 172 8.10 12.78 -6.12
N SER A 173 8.08 12.64 -4.80
CA SER A 173 9.17 13.11 -3.91
C SER A 173 10.49 12.43 -4.25
N THR A 174 10.46 11.12 -4.53
CA THR A 174 11.65 10.37 -4.94
C THR A 174 12.20 10.85 -6.29
N LEU A 175 11.33 11.04 -7.29
CA LEU A 175 11.72 11.58 -8.59
C LEU A 175 12.41 12.95 -8.45
N LYS A 176 11.85 13.86 -7.64
CA LYS A 176 12.48 15.15 -7.31
C LYS A 176 13.85 14.97 -6.65
N SER A 177 13.96 14.10 -5.65
CA SER A 177 15.23 13.85 -4.93
C SER A 177 16.34 13.31 -5.84
N LEU A 178 15.97 12.57 -6.89
CA LEU A 178 16.89 12.02 -7.88
C LEU A 178 17.15 12.97 -9.05
N ASN A 179 16.50 14.14 -9.09
CA ASN A 179 16.46 15.05 -10.24
C ASN A 179 15.98 14.37 -11.54
N ILE A 180 15.02 13.45 -11.43
CA ILE A 180 14.35 12.82 -12.58
C ILE A 180 13.06 13.63 -12.84
N SER A 181 12.98 14.28 -14.00
CA SER A 181 11.83 15.11 -14.36
C SER A 181 11.19 14.65 -15.67
N PRO A 182 9.85 14.49 -15.70
CA PRO A 182 9.11 14.25 -16.95
C PRO A 182 9.06 15.50 -17.84
N GLU A 183 9.65 16.63 -17.47
CA GLU A 183 9.84 17.77 -18.39
C GLU A 183 10.96 17.48 -19.41
N SER A 184 11.97 16.72 -18.99
CA SER A 184 13.15 16.44 -19.81
C SER A 184 12.95 15.34 -20.85
N LYS A 185 12.14 14.32 -20.51
CA LYS A 185 11.80 13.18 -21.38
C LYS A 185 10.56 12.44 -20.87
N PRO A 186 9.91 11.58 -21.68
CA PRO A 186 8.97 10.60 -21.19
C PRO A 186 9.60 9.69 -20.13
N LEU A 187 8.86 9.38 -19.07
CA LEU A 187 9.34 8.52 -17.98
C LEU A 187 8.75 7.11 -18.06
N CYS A 188 9.54 6.11 -17.71
CA CYS A 188 9.07 4.75 -17.46
C CYS A 188 9.27 4.38 -15.98
N ILE A 189 8.22 3.96 -15.29
CA ILE A 189 8.25 3.57 -13.89
C ILE A 189 7.72 2.14 -13.75
N HIS A 190 8.56 1.22 -13.26
CA HIS A 190 8.12 -0.15 -12.96
C HIS A 190 7.70 -0.24 -11.50
N ILE A 191 6.48 -0.69 -11.23
CA ILE A 191 5.92 -0.85 -9.89
C ILE A 191 5.74 -2.34 -9.62
N LEU A 192 6.53 -2.85 -8.68
CA LEU A 192 6.49 -4.22 -8.20
C LEU A 192 5.60 -4.25 -6.96
N TYR A 193 4.74 -5.27 -6.88
CA TYR A 193 3.80 -5.46 -5.76
C TYR A 193 2.95 -4.21 -5.51
N PRO A 194 2.24 -3.69 -6.53
CA PRO A 194 1.37 -2.55 -6.33
C PRO A 194 0.38 -2.84 -5.19
N PRO A 195 -0.06 -1.80 -4.43
CA PRO A 195 -1.11 -1.97 -3.43
C PRO A 195 -2.30 -2.76 -4.00
N GLN A 196 -2.83 -3.70 -3.23
CA GLN A 196 -3.85 -4.65 -3.72
C GLN A 196 -5.06 -3.93 -4.35
N GLU A 197 -5.54 -2.86 -3.71
CA GLU A 197 -6.63 -2.01 -4.20
C GLU A 197 -6.33 -1.45 -5.61
N LEU A 198 -5.09 -1.05 -5.87
CA LEU A 198 -4.65 -0.52 -7.16
C LEU A 198 -4.64 -1.60 -8.25
N PHE A 199 -4.23 -2.81 -7.88
CA PHE A 199 -4.20 -3.94 -8.79
C PHE A 199 -5.62 -4.45 -9.09
N ASP A 200 -6.47 -4.56 -8.07
CA ASP A 200 -7.85 -5.03 -8.21
C ASP A 200 -8.68 -4.06 -9.05
N ASP A 201 -8.54 -2.74 -8.84
CA ASP A 201 -9.19 -1.73 -9.66
C ASP A 201 -8.78 -1.87 -11.15
N LEU A 202 -7.47 -2.04 -11.42
CA LEU A 202 -6.95 -2.23 -12.79
C LEU A 202 -7.51 -3.51 -13.44
N VAL A 203 -7.54 -4.59 -12.69
CA VAL A 203 -7.98 -5.92 -13.15
C VAL A 203 -9.49 -5.93 -13.41
N ALA A 204 -10.30 -5.34 -12.53
CA ALA A 204 -11.74 -5.21 -12.71
C ALA A 204 -12.10 -4.41 -13.97
N ASN A 205 -11.32 -3.36 -14.27
CA ASN A 205 -11.49 -2.54 -15.48
C ASN A 205 -11.18 -3.28 -16.76
N PHE A 206 -10.16 -4.14 -16.71
CA PHE A 206 -9.77 -4.93 -17.86
C PHE A 206 -10.83 -5.98 -18.21
N VAL A 207 -11.38 -6.63 -17.19
CA VAL A 207 -12.29 -7.75 -17.36
C VAL A 207 -13.73 -7.34 -17.67
N SER A 208 -14.20 -6.23 -17.12
CA SER A 208 -15.57 -5.76 -17.37
C SER A 208 -15.76 -5.17 -18.78
N GLY A 209 -14.68 -4.81 -19.49
CA GLY A 209 -14.76 -4.07 -20.75
C GLY A 209 -15.46 -2.70 -20.64
N GLN A 210 -15.88 -2.30 -19.43
CA GLN A 210 -16.47 -1.00 -19.13
C GLN A 210 -15.33 -0.03 -18.86
N THR A 211 -15.01 0.78 -19.87
CA THR A 211 -13.75 1.52 -19.93
C THR A 211 -13.87 3.00 -19.58
N GLU A 212 -15.06 3.52 -19.25
CA GLU A 212 -15.25 4.97 -19.09
C GLU A 212 -15.27 5.41 -17.61
N ASP A 213 -16.06 4.77 -16.73
CA ASP A 213 -16.28 5.27 -15.36
C ASP A 213 -15.25 4.77 -14.32
N LEU A 214 -14.90 3.48 -14.27
CA LEU A 214 -13.86 3.01 -13.33
C LEU A 214 -12.43 3.33 -13.78
N ASP A 215 -12.24 3.55 -15.09
CA ASP A 215 -10.97 3.97 -15.68
C ASP A 215 -10.54 5.35 -15.16
N PHE A 216 -11.52 6.16 -14.71
CA PHE A 216 -11.30 7.49 -14.13
C PHE A 216 -10.67 7.46 -12.73
N CYS A 217 -11.06 6.51 -11.86
CA CYS A 217 -10.59 6.47 -10.47
C CYS A 217 -9.12 6.02 -10.34
N VAL A 218 -8.70 5.01 -11.11
CA VAL A 218 -7.29 4.58 -11.15
C VAL A 218 -6.41 5.64 -11.79
N LYS A 219 -6.87 6.22 -12.91
CA LYS A 219 -6.19 7.32 -13.59
C LYS A 219 -5.92 8.47 -12.64
N LYS A 220 -6.94 8.92 -11.89
CA LYS A 220 -6.83 10.03 -10.94
C LYS A 220 -5.69 9.85 -9.95
N LYS A 221 -5.50 8.65 -9.38
CA LYS A 221 -4.38 8.35 -8.46
C LYS A 221 -3.00 8.59 -9.11
N PHE A 222 -2.81 8.19 -10.38
CA PHE A 222 -1.55 8.37 -11.11
C PHE A 222 -1.39 9.74 -11.77
N TYR A 223 -2.49 10.39 -12.16
CA TYR A 223 -2.49 11.78 -12.61
C TYR A 223 -1.94 12.70 -11.53
N GLU A 224 -2.04 12.33 -10.25
CA GLU A 224 -1.38 13.10 -9.21
C GLU A 224 0.13 13.16 -9.35
N ILE A 225 0.77 12.09 -9.83
CA ILE A 225 2.20 12.11 -10.13
C ILE A 225 2.47 13.09 -11.28
N LEU A 226 1.61 13.18 -12.31
CA LEU A 226 1.74 14.17 -13.38
C LEU A 226 1.46 15.61 -12.89
N ASN A 227 0.47 15.80 -12.03
CA ASN A 227 0.17 17.08 -11.39
C ASN A 227 1.35 17.56 -10.54
N MET A 228 2.24 16.65 -10.12
CA MET A 228 3.49 17.03 -9.47
C MET A 228 4.51 17.71 -10.38
N PHE A 229 4.34 17.58 -11.70
CA PHE A 229 5.19 18.18 -12.73
C PHE A 229 4.33 19.00 -13.70
N PRO A 230 3.74 20.11 -13.21
CA PRO A 230 2.71 20.86 -13.92
C PRO A 230 3.22 21.58 -15.18
N GLU A 231 4.52 21.58 -15.46
CA GLU A 231 5.14 22.17 -16.66
C GLU A 231 5.56 21.14 -17.72
N SER A 232 5.50 19.83 -17.42
CA SER A 232 5.89 18.75 -18.35
C SER A 232 5.14 18.79 -19.70
N GLY A 233 5.76 18.33 -20.78
CA GLY A 233 5.06 18.07 -22.05
C GLY A 233 5.02 16.60 -22.41
N ASN A 234 5.49 15.72 -21.52
CA ASN A 234 5.79 14.33 -21.84
C ASN A 234 4.86 13.37 -21.07
N SER A 235 4.83 12.14 -21.54
CA SER A 235 4.07 11.05 -20.93
C SER A 235 4.82 10.36 -19.79
N ILE A 236 4.08 9.70 -18.90
CA ILE A 236 4.63 8.74 -17.93
C ILE A 236 3.98 7.39 -18.21
N GLU A 237 4.81 6.37 -18.40
CA GLU A 237 4.39 4.98 -18.47
C GLU A 237 4.65 4.30 -17.13
N PHE A 238 3.62 3.64 -16.59
CA PHE A 238 3.72 2.79 -15.41
C PHE A 238 3.52 1.33 -15.83
N VAL A 239 4.46 0.47 -15.43
CA VAL A 239 4.36 -0.98 -15.62
C VAL A 239 4.10 -1.62 -14.26
N LEU A 240 2.90 -2.14 -14.05
CA LEU A 240 2.45 -2.77 -12.81
C LEU A 240 2.75 -4.27 -12.85
N ILE A 241 3.49 -4.77 -11.86
CA ILE A 241 4.06 -6.12 -11.87
C ILE A 241 3.69 -6.83 -10.57
N SER A 242 2.93 -7.92 -10.65
CA SER A 242 2.50 -8.69 -9.47
C SER A 242 2.69 -10.20 -9.67
N THR A 243 3.28 -10.86 -8.66
CA THR A 243 3.36 -12.32 -8.55
C THR A 243 2.13 -12.94 -7.88
N ASN A 244 1.46 -12.15 -7.03
CA ASN A 244 0.36 -12.59 -6.18
C ASN A 244 -0.95 -12.07 -6.75
N CYS A 245 -1.72 -12.94 -7.39
CA CYS A 245 -3.16 -12.81 -7.31
C CYS A 245 -3.54 -13.53 -6.01
N TYR A 246 -3.73 -12.83 -4.90
CA TYR A 246 -4.54 -13.39 -3.81
C TYR A 246 -6.00 -13.47 -4.30
N LEU A 247 -6.27 -14.43 -5.20
CA LEU A 247 -7.62 -14.92 -5.42
C LEU A 247 -7.99 -15.78 -4.22
N ASN A 248 -8.24 -15.15 -3.08
CA ASN A 248 -9.07 -15.78 -2.08
C ASN A 248 -10.51 -15.54 -2.55
N THR A 249 -11.05 -16.54 -3.25
CA THR A 249 -12.44 -16.65 -3.74
C THR A 249 -13.48 -16.70 -2.61
N ALA A 250 -13.19 -16.14 -1.43
CA ALA A 250 -14.01 -16.31 -0.24
C ALA A 250 -15.10 -15.24 -0.07
N ASN A 251 -14.97 -14.03 -0.65
CA ASN A 251 -15.89 -12.92 -0.36
C ASN A 251 -16.56 -12.26 -1.59
N PHE A 252 -16.42 -12.81 -2.80
CA PHE A 252 -17.33 -12.45 -3.89
C PHE A 252 -18.57 -13.35 -3.78
N ASP A 253 -19.68 -12.72 -3.38
CA ASP A 253 -21.00 -13.31 -3.23
C ASP A 253 -21.36 -14.19 -4.44
N GLN A 254 -21.51 -15.50 -4.23
CA GLN A 254 -21.81 -16.51 -5.26
C GLN A 254 -23.23 -16.40 -5.84
N SER A 255 -23.96 -15.30 -5.55
CA SER A 255 -25.38 -15.18 -5.86
C SER A 255 -25.73 -14.34 -7.09
N ALA A 256 -24.75 -13.81 -7.84
CA ALA A 256 -25.03 -13.16 -9.12
C ALA A 256 -24.30 -13.87 -10.26
N ASN A 257 -25.03 -14.17 -11.34
CA ASN A 257 -24.60 -14.83 -12.58
C ASN A 257 -23.44 -14.10 -13.31
N ALA A 258 -22.26 -14.04 -12.71
CA ALA A 258 -21.02 -13.77 -13.40
C ALA A 258 -20.50 -15.13 -13.88
N GLU A 259 -20.49 -15.34 -15.20
CA GLU A 259 -19.75 -16.45 -15.81
C GLU A 259 -18.37 -16.52 -15.15
N LEU A 260 -17.98 -17.70 -14.66
CA LEU A 260 -16.64 -17.95 -14.13
C LEU A 260 -15.62 -17.58 -15.21
N ILE A 261 -15.03 -16.39 -15.09
CA ILE A 261 -14.02 -15.91 -16.01
C ILE A 261 -12.78 -16.77 -15.78
N ASP A 262 -12.46 -17.59 -16.78
CA ASP A 262 -11.28 -18.43 -16.80
C ASP A 262 -10.03 -17.56 -17.02
N TRP A 263 -9.52 -17.00 -15.92
CA TRP A 263 -8.37 -16.09 -15.88
C TRP A 263 -7.13 -16.66 -16.58
N SER A 264 -6.98 -17.98 -16.62
CA SER A 264 -5.87 -18.67 -17.32
C SER A 264 -5.81 -18.36 -18.83
N LYS A 265 -6.92 -17.91 -19.42
CA LYS A 265 -7.00 -17.53 -20.85
C LYS A 265 -6.65 -16.06 -21.11
N LEU A 266 -6.88 -15.15 -20.15
CA LEU A 266 -6.45 -13.74 -20.25
C LEU A 266 -4.94 -13.57 -20.03
N VAL A 267 -4.34 -14.44 -19.20
CA VAL A 267 -2.89 -14.53 -18.93
C VAL A 267 -2.06 -14.86 -20.18
N GLN A 268 -2.67 -15.35 -21.26
CA GLN A 268 -1.94 -15.73 -22.48
C GLN A 268 -1.41 -14.54 -23.30
N SER A 269 -1.87 -13.32 -23.02
CA SER A 269 -1.26 -12.09 -23.55
C SER A 269 -0.34 -11.48 -22.47
N PRO A 270 1.00 -11.54 -22.62
CA PRO A 270 1.91 -11.24 -21.52
C PRO A 270 1.95 -9.76 -21.11
N VAL A 271 1.49 -8.85 -21.95
CA VAL A 271 1.48 -7.41 -21.66
C VAL A 271 0.08 -6.89 -21.89
N LEU A 272 -0.57 -6.43 -20.81
CA LEU A 272 -1.77 -5.62 -20.93
C LEU A 272 -1.31 -4.20 -21.22
N LYS A 273 -1.41 -3.75 -22.47
CA LYS A 273 -1.14 -2.36 -22.84
C LYS A 273 -2.45 -1.68 -23.18
N LYS A 274 -2.77 -0.59 -22.49
CA LYS A 274 -3.90 0.27 -22.83
C LYS A 274 -3.40 1.71 -22.82
N ASP A 275 -3.53 2.38 -23.96
CA ASP A 275 -3.20 3.80 -24.09
C ASP A 275 -4.39 4.59 -23.56
N PHE A 276 -4.14 5.47 -22.58
CA PHE A 276 -5.19 6.23 -21.91
C PHE A 276 -5.09 7.72 -22.24
N ASP A 277 -5.59 8.08 -23.42
CA ASP A 277 -5.77 9.49 -23.77
C ASP A 277 -7.11 9.98 -23.21
N LEU A 278 -7.09 11.00 -22.32
CA LEU A 278 -8.18 11.98 -22.13
C LEU A 278 -7.85 13.00 -21.02
N LEU A 279 -7.34 14.17 -21.45
CA LEU A 279 -7.87 15.54 -21.24
C LEU A 279 -6.76 16.59 -21.09
N ARG A 280 -6.75 17.49 -22.09
CA ARG A 280 -5.92 18.70 -22.30
C ARG A 280 -4.45 18.49 -22.70
N SER A 281 -4.31 18.10 -23.96
CA SER A 281 -3.19 18.37 -24.91
C SER A 281 -1.76 18.30 -24.36
N LYS A 282 -1.08 17.21 -24.73
CA LYS A 282 0.37 16.88 -24.67
C LYS A 282 0.88 16.00 -23.54
N ARG A 283 0.11 15.69 -22.48
CA ARG A 283 0.51 14.70 -21.45
C ARG A 283 -0.38 13.46 -21.50
N SER A 284 0.21 12.28 -21.37
CA SER A 284 -0.54 11.02 -21.22
C SER A 284 0.04 10.14 -20.11
N VAL A 285 -0.83 9.42 -19.41
CA VAL A 285 -0.46 8.33 -18.50
C VAL A 285 -0.72 7.03 -19.22
N VAL A 286 0.30 6.19 -19.38
CA VAL A 286 0.14 4.84 -19.89
C VAL A 286 0.26 3.88 -18.72
N LEU A 287 -0.73 3.01 -18.51
CA LEU A 287 -0.63 1.93 -17.53
C LEU A 287 -0.54 0.61 -18.28
N SER A 288 0.45 -0.20 -17.94
CA SER A 288 0.56 -1.58 -18.39
C SER A 288 0.66 -2.54 -17.22
N GLY A 289 0.24 -3.79 -17.43
CA GLY A 289 0.20 -4.83 -16.41
C GLY A 289 0.96 -6.09 -16.83
N TRP A 290 1.72 -6.67 -15.89
CA TRP A 290 2.36 -7.97 -16.00
C TRP A 290 1.99 -8.87 -14.81
N GLN A 291 1.55 -10.08 -15.11
CA GLN A 291 1.33 -11.12 -14.10
C GLN A 291 2.51 -12.10 -14.09
N GLY A 292 3.21 -12.16 -12.96
CA GLY A 292 4.37 -13.00 -12.74
C GLY A 292 5.53 -12.22 -12.13
N SER A 293 6.66 -12.90 -11.95
CA SER A 293 7.86 -12.30 -11.39
C SER A 293 8.43 -11.20 -12.27
N TYR A 294 9.07 -10.21 -11.65
CA TYR A 294 9.77 -9.16 -12.37
C TYR A 294 10.87 -9.75 -13.26
N ALA A 295 11.52 -10.82 -12.78
CA ALA A 295 12.51 -11.52 -13.57
C ALA A 295 11.96 -12.13 -14.85
N ASN A 296 10.74 -12.66 -14.83
CA ASN A 296 10.08 -13.17 -16.02
C ASN A 296 9.67 -12.04 -16.97
N TYR A 297 9.17 -10.92 -16.42
CA TYR A 297 8.87 -9.73 -17.22
C TYR A 297 10.10 -9.24 -17.98
N ILE A 298 11.23 -9.04 -17.30
CA ILE A 298 12.47 -8.58 -17.95
C ILE A 298 12.94 -9.57 -19.02
N LYS A 299 12.92 -10.88 -18.74
CA LYS A 299 13.27 -11.90 -19.74
C LYS A 299 12.35 -11.87 -20.97
N TYR A 300 11.06 -11.67 -20.75
CA TYR A 300 10.07 -11.57 -21.83
C TYR A 300 10.29 -10.30 -22.64
N ALA A 301 10.41 -9.15 -21.97
CA ALA A 301 10.53 -7.85 -22.60
C ALA A 301 11.86 -7.71 -23.37
N CYS A 302 12.97 -8.23 -22.84
CA CYS A 302 14.24 -8.28 -23.59
C CYS A 302 14.18 -9.15 -24.85
N LYS A 303 13.33 -10.20 -24.87
CA LYS A 303 13.14 -11.06 -26.05
C LYS A 303 12.20 -10.45 -27.08
N ASN A 304 11.29 -9.59 -26.64
CA ASN A 304 10.27 -8.95 -27.46
C ASN A 304 10.55 -7.44 -27.47
N SER A 305 11.56 -7.04 -28.26
CA SER A 305 12.18 -5.70 -28.25
C SER A 305 11.25 -4.53 -28.53
N ASP A 306 10.07 -4.76 -29.11
CA ASP A 306 9.17 -3.69 -29.58
C ASP A 306 8.34 -3.02 -28.46
N GLY A 307 8.55 -3.40 -27.19
CA GLY A 307 7.79 -2.84 -26.06
C GLY A 307 8.52 -2.73 -24.73
N PHE A 308 9.82 -3.02 -24.68
CA PHE A 308 10.59 -2.85 -23.43
C PHE A 308 11.10 -1.42 -23.31
N LEU A 309 10.63 -0.71 -22.28
CA LEU A 309 11.20 0.57 -21.87
C LEU A 309 12.03 0.34 -20.60
N GLU A 310 13.31 0.74 -20.66
CA GLU A 310 14.13 0.73 -19.45
C GLU A 310 13.53 1.69 -18.41
N PRO A 311 13.36 1.24 -17.15
CA PRO A 311 12.76 2.06 -16.12
C PRO A 311 13.71 3.17 -15.68
N ASP A 312 13.19 4.38 -15.57
CA ASP A 312 13.83 5.49 -14.86
C ASP A 312 13.81 5.27 -13.34
N LEU A 313 12.76 4.59 -12.85
CA LEU A 313 12.58 4.23 -11.47
C LEU A 313 11.89 2.87 -11.36
N VAL A 314 12.44 1.99 -10.52
CA VAL A 314 11.77 0.78 -10.08
C VAL A 314 11.27 1.02 -8.66
N VAL A 315 9.99 0.79 -8.40
CA VAL A 315 9.38 0.95 -7.08
C VAL A 315 8.84 -0.38 -6.60
N ALA A 316 9.12 -0.75 -5.36
CA ALA A 316 8.55 -1.92 -4.71
C ALA A 316 7.82 -1.50 -3.44
N PHE A 317 6.52 -1.81 -3.38
CA PHE A 317 5.67 -1.48 -2.24
C PHE A 317 5.52 -2.65 -1.29
N ASP A 318 5.84 -2.41 -0.02
CA ASP A 318 5.88 -3.41 1.05
C ASP A 318 6.35 -4.80 0.56
N PRO A 319 7.52 -4.86 -0.12
CA PRO A 319 8.11 -6.10 -0.55
C PRO A 319 8.28 -6.97 0.70
N THR A 320 7.64 -8.14 0.72
CA THR A 320 7.54 -9.03 1.89
C THR A 320 8.88 -9.65 2.30
N PHE A 321 9.80 -8.80 2.74
CA PHE A 321 11.11 -9.11 3.29
C PHE A 321 11.01 -9.73 4.71
N THR A 322 9.86 -10.29 5.07
CA THR A 322 9.51 -10.69 6.44
C THR A 322 9.16 -12.15 6.63
N LYS A 323 8.87 -12.89 5.57
CA LYS A 323 8.99 -14.36 5.63
C LYS A 323 10.49 -14.65 5.76
N SER A 324 10.88 -15.57 6.67
CA SER A 324 12.27 -15.87 7.10
C SER A 324 13.37 -15.49 6.09
N ALA A 325 14.56 -15.07 6.52
CA ALA A 325 15.67 -14.72 5.60
C ALA A 325 15.88 -15.75 4.46
N HIS A 326 15.54 -17.02 4.72
CA HIS A 326 15.46 -18.10 3.74
C HIS A 326 14.35 -17.95 2.67
N GLN A 327 13.10 -17.68 3.07
CA GLN A 327 11.96 -17.45 2.18
C GLN A 327 12.04 -16.14 1.41
N LEU A 328 12.52 -15.09 2.06
CA LEU A 328 12.82 -13.81 1.42
C LEU A 328 13.76 -13.99 0.24
N ILE A 329 14.81 -14.79 0.43
CA ILE A 329 15.82 -14.99 -0.61
C ILE A 329 15.27 -15.93 -1.69
N THR A 330 14.50 -16.97 -1.37
CA THR A 330 13.89 -17.77 -2.45
C THR A 330 12.92 -16.97 -3.32
N ASP A 331 12.18 -16.04 -2.74
CA ASP A 331 11.08 -15.35 -3.42
C ASP A 331 11.54 -14.07 -4.17
N TRP A 332 12.64 -13.45 -3.72
CA TRP A 332 13.17 -12.20 -4.29
C TRP A 332 14.56 -12.31 -4.93
N THR A 333 15.19 -13.50 -4.94
CA THR A 333 16.57 -13.58 -5.45
C THR A 333 16.70 -13.08 -6.88
N ASP A 334 15.80 -13.47 -7.78
CA ASP A 334 15.97 -13.13 -9.20
C ASP A 334 15.62 -11.65 -9.46
N GLU A 335 14.65 -11.10 -8.73
CA GLU A 335 14.30 -9.68 -8.67
C GLU A 335 15.50 -8.85 -8.19
N LEU A 336 16.09 -9.24 -7.05
CA LEU A 336 17.25 -8.57 -6.47
C LEU A 336 18.45 -8.66 -7.40
N LYS A 337 18.72 -9.82 -8.01
CA LYS A 337 19.80 -9.92 -9.02
C LYS A 337 19.61 -8.89 -10.12
N ILE A 338 18.40 -8.75 -10.66
CA ILE A 338 18.13 -7.77 -11.72
C ILE A 338 18.32 -6.36 -11.18
N VAL A 339 17.64 -5.99 -10.10
CA VAL A 339 17.71 -4.64 -9.54
C VAL A 339 19.14 -4.24 -9.19
N LEU A 340 19.89 -5.14 -8.56
CA LEU A 340 21.26 -4.88 -8.11
C LEU A 340 22.26 -4.86 -9.26
N THR A 341 22.07 -5.66 -10.31
CA THR A 341 23.00 -5.69 -11.46
C THR A 341 22.63 -4.67 -12.54
N SER A 342 21.42 -4.14 -12.51
CA SER A 342 20.97 -3.04 -13.36
C SER A 342 21.44 -1.69 -12.85
N ASN A 343 21.48 -0.69 -13.74
CA ASN A 343 21.79 0.68 -13.37
C ASN A 343 20.54 1.49 -12.96
N TYR A 344 19.48 0.81 -12.53
CA TYR A 344 18.20 1.44 -12.23
C TYR A 344 18.25 2.15 -10.88
N SER A 345 17.55 3.27 -10.77
CA SER A 345 17.21 3.82 -9.45
C SER A 345 16.06 3.01 -8.88
N CYS A 346 16.10 2.72 -7.58
CA CYS A 346 15.13 1.85 -6.95
C CYS A 346 14.64 2.42 -5.63
N LEU A 347 13.32 2.42 -5.45
CA LEU A 347 12.64 2.79 -4.21
C LEU A 347 11.97 1.55 -3.62
N PHE A 348 12.34 1.20 -2.40
CA PHE A 348 11.67 0.15 -1.62
C PHE A 348 10.97 0.83 -0.45
N THR A 349 9.69 0.53 -0.23
CA THR A 349 8.93 1.05 0.92
C THR A 349 8.58 -0.07 1.88
N PHE A 350 8.39 0.25 3.15
CA PHE A 350 8.18 -0.75 4.21
C PHE A 350 7.19 -0.23 5.24
N SER A 351 6.43 -1.14 5.83
CA SER A 351 5.40 -0.79 6.79
C SER A 351 5.94 -0.61 8.20
N ASP A 352 7.01 -1.33 8.56
CA ASP A 352 7.65 -1.22 9.86
C ASP A 352 9.19 -1.13 9.80
N LYS A 353 9.77 -0.69 10.92
CA LYS A 353 11.21 -0.45 11.05
C LYS A 353 12.03 -1.74 11.02
N LEU A 354 11.47 -2.84 11.51
CA LEU A 354 12.17 -4.12 11.52
C LEU A 354 12.35 -4.66 10.09
N GLU A 355 11.33 -4.52 9.22
CA GLU A 355 11.48 -4.88 7.80
C GLU A 355 12.53 -3.99 7.11
N LEU A 356 12.50 -2.68 7.38
CA LEU A 356 13.49 -1.73 6.87
C LEU A 356 14.92 -2.16 7.26
N ASP A 357 15.15 -2.46 8.54
CA ASP A 357 16.48 -2.81 9.04
C ASP A 357 16.98 -4.13 8.46
N LYS A 358 16.10 -5.13 8.32
CA LYS A 358 16.42 -6.40 7.65
C LYS A 358 16.81 -6.18 6.19
N ALA A 359 16.03 -5.40 5.45
CA ALA A 359 16.31 -5.11 4.04
C ALA A 359 17.57 -4.26 3.86
N PHE A 360 17.81 -3.28 4.73
CA PHE A 360 19.03 -2.47 4.71
C PHE A 360 20.27 -3.34 4.91
N ASN A 361 20.25 -4.23 5.91
CA ASN A 361 21.37 -5.14 6.16
C ASN A 361 21.65 -6.05 4.95
N LEU A 362 20.59 -6.56 4.31
CA LEU A 362 20.71 -7.36 3.09
C LEU A 362 21.32 -6.54 1.94
N LEU A 363 20.76 -5.38 1.63
CA LEU A 363 21.21 -4.51 0.53
C LEU A 363 22.63 -3.97 0.75
N ASN A 364 23.01 -3.73 2.00
CA ASN A 364 24.36 -3.29 2.36
C ASN A 364 25.39 -4.40 2.17
N ALA A 365 25.01 -5.69 2.36
CA ALA A 365 25.88 -6.82 2.05
C ALA A 365 26.27 -6.88 0.56
N PHE A 366 25.40 -6.38 -0.33
CA PHE A 366 25.68 -6.21 -1.75
C PHE A 366 26.47 -4.94 -2.08
N GLN A 367 26.87 -4.14 -1.08
CA GLN A 367 27.54 -2.85 -1.26
C GLN A 367 26.78 -1.90 -2.19
N THR A 368 25.45 -1.93 -2.15
CA THR A 368 24.58 -1.06 -2.96
C THR A 368 24.82 0.40 -2.69
N ASN A 369 24.48 1.25 -3.67
CA ASN A 369 24.55 2.69 -3.51
C ASN A 369 23.25 3.21 -2.87
N VAL A 370 23.13 2.97 -1.56
CA VAL A 370 22.02 3.49 -0.74
C VAL A 370 22.19 5.00 -0.57
N VAL A 371 21.23 5.77 -1.09
CA VAL A 371 21.21 7.24 -1.00
C VAL A 371 20.37 7.71 0.18
N ALA A 372 19.32 6.97 0.53
CA ALA A 372 18.52 7.25 1.71
C ALA A 372 17.97 5.96 2.32
N CYS A 373 17.84 5.94 3.65
CA CYS A 373 17.22 4.86 4.43
C CYS A 373 16.62 5.51 5.68
N GLN A 374 15.32 5.83 5.65
CA GLN A 374 14.70 6.68 6.66
C GLN A 374 13.18 6.48 6.76
N PRO A 375 12.53 7.00 7.82
CA PRO A 375 11.08 7.12 7.87
C PRO A 375 10.55 7.95 6.69
N ASN A 376 9.42 7.54 6.15
CA ASN A 376 8.74 8.29 5.09
C ASN A 376 7.86 9.37 5.72
N GLN A 377 8.12 10.64 5.41
CA GLN A 377 7.29 11.75 5.90
C GLN A 377 5.86 11.74 5.34
N PHE A 378 5.65 10.95 4.28
CA PHE A 378 4.35 10.72 3.66
C PHE A 378 3.84 9.29 3.89
N SER A 379 4.24 8.65 5.00
CA SER A 379 3.64 7.39 5.44
C SER A 379 2.15 7.54 5.65
N SER A 380 1.36 6.51 5.33
CA SER A 380 -0.07 6.51 5.63
C SER A 380 -0.33 6.77 7.12
N LEU A 381 -1.29 7.63 7.45
CA LEU A 381 -1.79 7.76 8.83
C LEU A 381 -2.88 6.73 9.14
N MET A 382 -3.32 5.92 8.15
CA MET A 382 -4.18 4.77 8.40
C MET A 382 -3.38 3.62 8.99
N PHE A 383 -3.64 3.30 10.26
CA PHE A 383 -3.03 2.18 10.95
C PHE A 383 -3.89 0.94 10.80
N ARG A 384 -3.23 -0.20 10.56
CA ARG A 384 -3.86 -1.51 10.38
C ARG A 384 -3.22 -2.53 11.31
N GLN A 385 -4.05 -3.48 11.76
CA GLN A 385 -3.62 -4.69 12.44
C GLN A 385 -3.78 -5.84 11.43
N SER A 386 -2.67 -6.35 10.88
CA SER A 386 -2.68 -7.33 9.76
C SER A 386 -2.66 -8.79 10.22
N ASP A 387 -2.04 -9.07 11.35
CA ASP A 387 -1.85 -10.41 11.87
C ASP A 387 -2.62 -10.57 13.17
N PRO A 388 -3.77 -11.28 13.17
CA PRO A 388 -4.50 -11.56 14.39
C PRO A 388 -3.64 -12.25 15.44
N THR A 389 -2.63 -13.04 15.06
CA THR A 389 -1.73 -13.74 16.01
C THR A 389 -0.72 -12.81 16.70
N GLN A 390 -0.55 -11.59 16.19
CA GLN A 390 0.30 -10.55 16.78
C GLN A 390 -0.55 -9.32 17.11
N PRO A 391 -1.47 -9.42 18.08
CA PRO A 391 -2.50 -8.42 18.28
C PRO A 391 -1.94 -7.07 18.74
N ASN A 392 -0.73 -7.01 19.29
CA ASN A 392 -0.10 -5.74 19.68
C ASN A 392 0.56 -4.98 18.51
N ASN A 393 0.64 -5.57 17.32
CA ASN A 393 1.34 -4.97 16.19
C ASN A 393 0.37 -4.23 15.27
N VAL A 394 0.66 -2.95 15.10
CA VAL A 394 0.01 -2.07 14.13
C VAL A 394 1.06 -1.48 13.21
N HIS A 395 0.66 -1.28 11.96
CA HIS A 395 1.53 -0.76 10.92
C HIS A 395 0.76 0.20 10.02
N SER A 396 1.50 1.03 9.31
CA SER A 396 0.99 1.94 8.29
C SER A 396 1.68 1.64 6.97
N ALA A 397 0.94 1.70 5.87
CA ALA A 397 1.52 1.59 4.53
C ALA A 397 2.60 2.66 4.31
N ASN A 398 3.69 2.29 3.65
CA ASN A 398 4.81 3.17 3.31
C ASN A 398 5.44 3.90 4.52
N GLY A 399 5.49 3.29 5.70
CA GLY A 399 6.10 3.85 6.92
C GLY A 399 7.56 4.29 6.75
N TYR A 400 8.32 3.54 5.98
CA TYR A 400 9.75 3.70 5.78
C TYR A 400 10.13 3.49 4.33
N PHE A 401 11.32 3.93 3.93
CA PHE A 401 11.86 3.62 2.61
C PHE A 401 13.38 3.48 2.57
N ILE A 402 13.84 2.74 1.56
CA ILE A 402 15.23 2.70 1.10
C ILE A 402 15.25 3.21 -0.35
N LEU A 403 16.10 4.20 -0.61
CA LEU A 403 16.36 4.71 -1.93
C LEU A 403 17.76 4.28 -2.38
N LEU A 404 17.81 3.49 -3.45
CA LEU A 404 19.02 3.15 -4.16
C LEU A 404 19.14 4.01 -5.41
N LYS A 405 20.32 4.56 -5.65
CA LYS A 405 20.66 5.15 -6.95
C LYS A 405 21.50 4.14 -7.72
N GLY A 406 21.34 4.10 -9.05
CA GLY A 406 22.18 3.30 -9.93
C GLY A 406 23.69 3.52 -9.71
N PHE A 407 24.53 2.76 -10.41
CA PHE A 407 25.98 2.78 -10.27
C PHE A 407 26.53 4.19 -10.41
N SER A 408 26.94 4.78 -9.27
CA SER A 408 27.35 6.18 -9.22
C SER A 408 28.79 6.43 -9.65
N ASN A 409 29.67 5.42 -9.69
CA ASN A 409 31.08 5.52 -10.16
C ASN A 409 31.88 4.20 -10.10
N ARG A 410 31.24 3.02 -10.08
CA ARG A 410 31.95 1.72 -10.02
C ARG A 410 32.04 1.11 -11.41
N ASN A 411 33.13 0.42 -11.73
CA ASN A 411 33.18 -0.44 -12.91
C ASN A 411 32.01 -1.42 -12.81
N GLY A 412 30.96 -1.19 -13.61
CA GLY A 412 29.73 -1.98 -13.54
C GLY A 412 29.97 -3.48 -13.73
N SER A 413 31.06 -3.85 -14.41
CA SER A 413 31.55 -5.23 -14.53
C SER A 413 32.01 -5.84 -13.21
N GLU A 414 32.76 -5.12 -12.38
CA GLU A 414 33.26 -5.61 -11.09
C GLU A 414 32.11 -5.79 -10.08
N PHE A 415 31.15 -4.87 -10.06
CA PHE A 415 29.97 -4.99 -9.21
C PHE A 415 29.08 -6.17 -9.63
N LYS A 416 28.85 -6.33 -10.94
CA LYS A 416 28.12 -7.49 -11.49
C LYS A 416 28.78 -8.80 -11.11
N GLN A 417 30.11 -8.89 -11.19
CA GLN A 417 30.86 -10.09 -10.81
C GLN A 417 30.73 -10.38 -9.31
N LYS A 418 30.95 -9.39 -8.43
CA LYS A 418 30.78 -9.57 -6.98
C LYS A 418 29.37 -10.00 -6.59
N THR A 419 28.36 -9.44 -7.24
CA THR A 419 26.96 -9.82 -7.03
C THR A 419 26.75 -11.28 -7.44
N ALA A 420 27.26 -11.70 -8.61
CA ALA A 420 27.19 -13.08 -9.07
C ALA A 420 27.92 -14.07 -8.13
N ASP A 421 29.11 -13.70 -7.64
CA ASP A 421 29.91 -14.50 -6.71
C ASP A 421 29.23 -14.65 -5.34
N PHE A 422 28.62 -13.56 -4.83
CA PHE A 422 27.82 -13.58 -3.60
C PHE A 422 26.65 -14.55 -3.74
N PHE A 423 25.81 -14.40 -4.77
CA PHE A 423 24.68 -15.31 -4.96
C PHE A 423 25.14 -16.75 -5.11
N SER A 424 26.23 -17.01 -5.85
CA SER A 424 26.80 -18.35 -6.01
C SER A 424 27.23 -18.97 -4.68
N SER A 425 27.93 -18.20 -3.82
CA SER A 425 28.39 -18.66 -2.50
C SER A 425 27.25 -18.78 -1.49
N PHE A 426 26.27 -17.88 -1.57
CA PHE A 426 25.12 -17.84 -0.68
C PHE A 426 24.14 -19.00 -0.96
N PHE A 427 23.95 -19.39 -2.23
CA PHE A 427 23.19 -20.58 -2.60
C PHE A 427 23.83 -21.88 -2.09
N VAL A 428 25.16 -21.93 -1.99
CA VAL A 428 25.87 -23.06 -1.38
C VAL A 428 25.59 -23.15 0.13
N LEU A 429 25.53 -22.00 0.82
CA LEU A 429 25.17 -21.92 2.25
C LEU A 429 23.71 -22.31 2.52
N ILE A 430 22.77 -21.85 1.70
CA ILE A 430 21.35 -22.24 1.77
C ILE A 430 21.17 -23.76 1.52
N LYS A 431 21.87 -24.33 0.54
CA LYS A 431 21.78 -25.77 0.25
C LYS A 431 22.40 -26.64 1.35
N SER A 432 23.41 -26.13 2.05
CA SER A 432 24.03 -26.85 3.19
C SER A 432 23.17 -26.79 4.45
N SER A 433 22.49 -25.67 4.72
CA SER A 433 21.53 -25.58 5.83
C SER A 433 20.26 -26.42 5.62
N GLN A 434 19.76 -26.53 4.38
CA GLN A 434 18.62 -27.41 4.06
C GLN A 434 18.94 -28.91 4.16
N ASN A 435 20.22 -29.29 4.06
CA ASN A 435 20.67 -30.68 4.17
C ASN A 435 21.09 -31.06 5.60
N GLY A 436 20.80 -30.24 6.61
CA GLY A 436 21.01 -30.59 8.02
C GLY A 436 22.48 -30.67 8.47
N ASN A 437 23.41 -30.07 7.73
CA ASN A 437 24.81 -29.95 8.15
C ASN A 437 25.10 -28.50 8.54
N LEU A 438 24.55 -28.06 9.68
CA LEU A 438 25.09 -27.04 10.58
C LEU A 438 24.28 -27.01 11.88
#